data_AF-A0A9D4LM59-F1
#
_entry.id   AF-A0A9D4LM59-F1
#
_cell.length_a   1.000
_cell.length_b   1.000
_cell.length_c   1.000
_cell.angle_alpha   90.00
_cell.angle_beta   90.00
_cell.angle_gamma   90.00
#
_symmetry.space_group_name_H-M   'P 1'
#
loop_
_entity.id
_entity.type
_entity.pdbx_description
1 polymer ?
#
loop_
_entity_poly.entity_id
_entity_poly.type
_entity_poly.pdbx_seq_one_letter_code
_entity_poly.pdbx_strand_id
1 'polypeptide(L)'
;MFFLVDHLAKYLAIRLAIETQAEVDPTSADEKKYAIYIATSGDNFIHLPGNITLEQVNDRYWKINKPMEMFYLLHKKQVTESPKKQEK
;
A
#
# COMPACT_ATOMS: atom_id res chain seq x y z
N MET A 1 -2.09 -6.72 19.21
CA MET A 1 -2.34 -7.12 17.81
C MET A 1 -1.86 -5.98 16.94
N PHE A 2 -0.71 -6.12 16.28
CA PHE A 2 -0.17 -5.05 15.45
C PHE A 2 -0.71 -5.19 14.04
N PHE A 3 -1.35 -4.15 13.51
CA PHE A 3 -1.76 -4.11 12.11
C PHE A 3 -0.55 -3.80 11.24
N LEU A 4 -0.31 -4.65 10.24
CA LEU A 4 0.72 -4.48 9.23
C LEU A 4 0.16 -3.69 8.04
N VAL A 5 1.05 -3.07 7.27
CA VAL A 5 0.68 -2.42 6.00
C VAL A 5 0.04 -3.41 5.03
N ASP A 6 0.48 -4.67 5.04
CA ASP A 6 -0.09 -5.74 4.22
C ASP A 6 -1.57 -6.01 4.55
N HIS A 7 -1.93 -5.94 5.85
CA HIS A 7 -3.33 -6.09 6.27
C HIS A 7 -4.22 -4.96 5.71
N LEU A 8 -3.68 -3.75 5.57
CA LEU A 8 -4.39 -2.62 4.97
C LEU A 8 -4.60 -2.83 3.46
N ALA A 9 -3.56 -3.28 2.75
CA ALA A 9 -3.64 -3.58 1.33
C ALA A 9 -4.67 -4.69 1.03
N LYS A 10 -4.69 -5.73 1.87
CA LYS A 10 -5.71 -6.80 1.83
C LYS A 10 -7.11 -6.29 2.09
N TYR A 11 -7.28 -5.45 3.12
CA TYR A 11 -8.57 -4.84 3.44
C TYR A 11 -9.11 -4.02 2.26
N LEU A 12 -8.26 -3.21 1.61
CA LEU A 12 -8.65 -2.45 0.41
C LEU A 12 -9.08 -3.37 -0.73
N ALA A 13 -8.33 -4.46 -0.98
CA ALA A 13 -8.68 -5.41 -2.02
C ALA A 13 -10.06 -6.06 -1.80
N ILE A 14 -10.35 -6.47 -0.56
CA ILE A 14 -11.63 -7.07 -0.20
C ILE A 14 -12.74 -6.01 -0.27
N ARG A 15 -12.51 -4.81 0.27
CA ARG A 15 -13.53 -3.75 0.31
C ARG A 15 -13.95 -3.30 -1.08
N LEU A 16 -12.98 -3.07 -1.97
CA LEU A 16 -13.25 -2.69 -3.36
C LEU A 16 -13.90 -3.83 -4.15
N ALA A 17 -13.51 -5.09 -3.91
CA ALA A 17 -14.16 -6.25 -4.50
C ALA A 17 -15.66 -6.32 -4.16
N ILE A 18 -15.98 -6.18 -2.88
CA ILE A 18 -17.37 -6.14 -2.38
C ILE A 18 -18.14 -4.97 -3.00
N GLU A 19 -17.53 -3.79 -3.05
CA GLU A 19 -18.16 -2.58 -3.60
C GLU A 19 -18.43 -2.67 -5.11
N THR A 20 -17.57 -3.36 -5.85
CA THR A 20 -17.71 -3.53 -7.31
C THR A 20 -18.66 -4.69 -7.66
N GLN A 21 -19.23 -5.40 -6.67
CA GLN A 21 -19.98 -6.64 -6.86
C GLN A 21 -19.25 -7.63 -7.78
N ALA A 22 -17.91 -7.59 -7.74
CA ALA A 22 -17.10 -8.59 -8.38
C ALA A 22 -17.14 -9.82 -7.47
N GLU A 23 -17.50 -10.97 -8.01
CA GLU A 23 -17.38 -12.28 -7.34
C GLU A 23 -15.88 -12.57 -7.14
N VAL A 24 -15.26 -11.90 -6.16
CA VAL A 24 -13.86 -12.11 -5.83
C VAL A 24 -13.84 -13.01 -4.61
N ASP A 25 -13.36 -14.23 -4.80
CA ASP A 25 -13.09 -15.13 -3.70
C ASP A 25 -12.19 -14.39 -2.69
N PRO A 26 -12.57 -14.26 -1.40
CA PRO A 26 -11.80 -13.53 -0.41
C PRO A 26 -10.39 -14.10 -0.21
N THR A 27 -10.13 -15.34 -0.66
CA THR A 27 -8.80 -15.93 -0.71
C THR A 27 -7.96 -15.49 -1.91
N SER A 28 -8.59 -14.95 -2.97
CA SER A 28 -7.95 -14.42 -4.20
C SER A 28 -7.67 -12.91 -4.15
N ALA A 29 -7.93 -12.27 -3.01
CA ALA A 29 -7.55 -10.89 -2.75
C ALA A 29 -6.02 -10.82 -2.52
N ASP A 30 -5.25 -10.81 -3.62
CA ASP A 30 -3.80 -10.60 -3.59
C ASP A 30 -3.43 -9.36 -2.76
N GLU A 31 -2.67 -9.59 -1.69
CA GLU A 31 -2.10 -8.57 -0.82
C GLU A 31 -1.22 -7.56 -1.59
N LYS A 32 -0.67 -7.98 -2.74
CA LYS A 32 0.20 -7.17 -3.61
C LYS A 32 -0.55 -6.32 -4.65
N LYS A 33 -1.89 -6.33 -4.67
CA LYS A 33 -2.66 -5.49 -5.60
C LYS A 33 -2.56 -4.00 -5.26
N TYR A 34 -2.40 -3.65 -3.99
CA TYR A 34 -2.38 -2.26 -3.54
C TYR A 34 -1.04 -1.92 -2.89
N ALA A 35 -0.41 -0.86 -3.38
CA ALA A 35 0.74 -0.26 -2.73
C ALA A 35 0.27 0.90 -1.85
N ILE A 36 0.78 0.95 -0.62
CA ILE A 36 0.43 1.97 0.36
C ILE A 36 1.57 2.99 0.44
N TYR A 37 1.21 4.26 0.56
CA TYR A 37 2.11 5.39 0.64
C TYR A 37 1.72 6.28 1.82
N ILE A 38 2.67 7.03 2.35
CA ILE A 38 2.43 8.08 3.35
C ILE A 38 2.96 9.41 2.86
N ALA A 39 2.20 10.48 3.07
CA ALA A 39 2.68 11.83 2.86
C ALA A 39 3.51 12.26 4.08
N THR A 40 4.73 12.72 3.83
CA THR A 40 5.59 13.31 4.85
C THR A 40 5.54 14.84 4.77
N SER A 41 6.09 15.55 5.77
CA SER A 41 5.99 17.00 5.96
C SER A 41 6.60 17.90 4.87
N GLY A 42 6.74 17.43 3.63
CA GLY A 42 7.28 18.20 2.50
C GLY A 42 6.76 17.72 1.15
N ASP A 43 5.48 17.38 1.03
CA ASP A 43 4.84 16.94 -0.23
C ASP A 43 5.43 15.66 -0.85
N ASN A 44 6.24 14.93 -0.08
CA ASN A 44 6.89 13.71 -0.52
C ASN A 44 6.08 12.48 -0.08
N PHE A 45 5.81 11.59 -1.03
CA PHE A 45 5.14 10.31 -0.80
C PHE A 45 6.17 9.20 -0.64
N ILE A 46 6.13 8.49 0.49
CA ILE A 46 7.03 7.37 0.76
C ILE A 46 6.24 6.07 0.64
N HIS A 47 6.72 5.16 -0.20
CA HIS A 47 6.16 3.80 -0.30
C HIS A 47 6.41 3.00 0.98
N LEU A 48 5.35 2.46 1.57
CA LEU A 48 5.41 1.66 2.78
C LEU A 48 5.47 0.16 2.43
N PRO A 49 6.52 -0.57 2.84
CA PRO A 49 6.59 -2.00 2.61
C PRO A 49 5.55 -2.77 3.45
N GLY A 50 5.03 -3.90 2.95
CA GLY A 50 3.99 -4.66 3.65
C GLY A 50 4.38 -5.22 5.02
N ASN A 51 5.69 -5.34 5.30
CA ASN A 51 6.23 -5.96 6.50
C ASN A 51 6.41 -5.02 7.70
N ILE A 52 6.07 -3.73 7.58
CA ILE A 52 6.12 -2.78 8.70
C ILE A 52 4.74 -2.62 9.34
N THR A 53 4.73 -2.30 10.64
CA THR A 53 3.50 -2.07 11.41
C THR A 53 3.07 -0.61 11.33
N LEU A 54 1.77 -0.35 11.49
CA LEU A 54 1.25 1.03 11.54
C LEU A 54 1.88 1.85 12.67
N GLU A 55 2.27 1.21 13.77
CA GLU A 55 2.99 1.87 14.87
C GLU A 55 4.39 2.34 14.44
N GLN A 56 5.14 1.51 13.69
CA GLN A 56 6.43 1.92 13.12
C GLN A 56 6.26 3.03 12.08
N VAL A 57 5.19 3.00 11.29
CA VAL A 57 4.87 4.09 10.36
C VAL A 57 4.59 5.39 11.12
N ASN A 58 3.82 5.30 12.21
CA ASN A 58 3.50 6.43 13.07
C ASN A 58 4.77 7.08 13.65
N ASP A 59 5.64 6.26 14.24
CA ASP A 59 6.86 6.70 14.91
C ASP A 59 7.89 7.27 13.91
N ARG A 60 8.04 6.66 12.74
CA ARG A 60 9.07 7.06 11.77
C ARG A 60 8.67 8.22 10.88
N TYR A 61 7.43 8.23 10.39
CA TYR A 61 7.02 9.14 9.31
C TYR A 61 5.96 10.15 9.72
N TRP A 62 4.95 9.74 10.51
CA TRP A 62 3.83 10.61 10.83
C TRP A 62 4.19 11.64 11.92
N LYS A 63 4.66 11.19 13.08
CA LYS A 63 5.20 12.02 14.18
C LYS A 63 4.31 13.21 14.62
N ILE A 64 3.02 13.20 14.31
CA ILE A 64 2.08 14.26 14.68
C ILE A 64 0.86 13.68 15.40
N ASN A 65 0.30 14.45 16.34
CA ASN A 65 -0.93 14.10 17.07
C ASN A 65 -2.18 14.36 16.22
N LYS A 66 -2.21 13.82 15.00
CA LYS A 66 -3.36 13.85 14.08
C LYS A 66 -3.66 12.42 13.58
N PRO A 67 -4.86 12.14 13.05
CA PRO A 67 -5.14 10.87 12.39
C PRO A 67 -4.18 10.66 11.21
N MET A 68 -3.52 9.50 11.13
CA MET A 68 -2.52 9.24 10.09
C MET A 68 -3.13 9.17 8.70
N GLU A 69 -2.59 9.97 7.78
CA GLU A 69 -3.03 10.01 6.39
C GLU A 69 -2.16 9.10 5.53
N MET A 70 -2.79 8.16 4.82
CA MET A 70 -2.14 7.23 3.90
C MET A 70 -2.85 7.25 2.55
N PHE A 71 -2.08 6.95 1.50
CA PHE A 71 -2.53 6.91 0.13
C PHE A 71 -2.34 5.51 -0.42
N TYR A 72 -3.20 5.07 -1.32
CA TYR A 72 -3.08 3.78 -1.97
C TYR A 72 -3.06 3.93 -3.48
N LEU A 73 -2.28 3.08 -4.14
CA LEU A 73 -2.28 2.95 -5.60
C LEU A 73 -2.50 1.49 -5.97
N LEU A 74 -3.41 1.26 -6.92
CA LEU A 74 -3.59 -0.05 -7.52
C LEU A 74 -2.38 -0.34 -8.41
N HIS A 75 -1.55 -1.30 -8.00
CA HIS A 75 -0.58 -1.90 -8.91
C HIS A 75 -1.35 -2.80 -9.87
N LYS A 76 -1.74 -2.25 -11.04
CA LYS A 76 -1.98 -3.10 -12.21
C LYS A 76 -0.67 -3.83 -12.44
N LYS A 77 -0.66 -5.17 -12.36
CA LYS A 77 0.51 -6.02 -12.63
C LYS A 77 1.33 -5.37 -13.75
N GLN A 78 2.44 -4.73 -13.38
CA GLN A 78 3.38 -4.26 -14.36
C GLN A 78 4.03 -5.54 -14.85
N VAL A 79 3.75 -5.88 -16.11
CA VAL A 79 4.68 -6.70 -16.89
C VAL A 79 6.04 -6.03 -16.66
N THR A 80 6.93 -6.69 -15.94
CA THR A 80 8.28 -6.19 -15.69
C THR A 80 9.02 -6.18 -17.02
N GLU A 81 8.80 -5.15 -17.84
CA GLU A 81 9.74 -4.75 -18.88
C GLU A 81 10.79 -3.87 -18.21
N SER A 82 11.90 -4.51 -17.86
CA SER A 82 13.16 -3.90 -17.49
C SER A 82 13.57 -2.87 -18.54
N PRO A 83 13.79 -1.58 -18.20
CA PRO A 83 14.49 -0.68 -19.11
C PRO A 83 15.97 -1.08 -19.09
N LYS A 84 16.41 -1.60 -20.25
CA LYS A 84 17.81 -1.86 -20.60
C LYS A 84 18.70 -0.69 -20.19
N LYS A 85 19.76 -0.99 -19.45
CA LYS A 85 20.87 -0.07 -19.18
C LYS A 85 21.62 0.14 -20.51
N GLN A 86 21.34 1.23 -21.22
CA GLN A 86 22.17 1.73 -22.33
C GLN A 86 23.24 2.68 -21.77
N GLU A 87 24.45 2.14 -21.71
CA GLU A 87 25.74 2.70 -22.14
C GLU A 87 25.92 4.22 -22.25
N LYS A 88 26.96 4.72 -21.58
CA LYS A 88 28.05 5.47 -22.24
C LYS A 88 29.36 5.25 -21.48
#